data_AF-A0A9J8DG03-F1
#
_entry.id   AF-A0A9J8DG03-F1
#
_cell.length_a   1.000
_cell.length_b   1.000
_cell.length_c   1.000
_cell.angle_alpha   90.00
_cell.angle_beta   90.00
_cell.angle_gamma   90.00
#
_symmetry.space_group_name_H-M   'P 1'
#
loop_
_entity.id
_entity.type
_entity.pdbx_description
1 polymer ?
#
loop_
_entity_poly.entity_id
_entity_poly.type
_entity_poly.pdbx_seq_one_letter_code
_entity_poly.pdbx_strand_id
1 'polypeptide(L)'
;MRGRRSLSQRMDEAEARVSQVEGWAEEATEALCTCLEQQRKLQIKVLDLESRSRRNNMRVFGVPEGQEGDSVMQFIEKLLRSQLQLPEDFNFKIQRAHRALASKPPPGASPRAVIVNFLEFSTKEMILREVWKKRQDTSGRREYNAIKKILKDKGIRFQTPFTNMRIHWETGVRTYSSTREAYKELKRRGFQQEHDKFKTLGYSNTFHSWCKK
;
A
#
# COMPACT_ATOMS: atom_id res chain seq x y z
N MET A 1 -37.40 24.74 63.75
CA MET A 1 -35.98 24.94 63.35
C MET A 1 -35.14 23.66 63.20
N ARG A 2 -35.51 22.49 63.77
CA ARG A 2 -34.67 21.26 63.68
C ARG A 2 -34.57 20.63 62.29
N GLY A 3 -35.65 20.61 61.49
CA GLY A 3 -35.64 20.00 60.15
C GLY A 3 -34.67 20.66 59.15
N ARG A 4 -34.49 21.99 59.24
CA ARG A 4 -33.56 22.74 58.38
C ARG A 4 -32.09 22.38 58.65
N ARG A 5 -31.73 22.04 59.89
CA ARG A 5 -30.36 21.59 60.24
C ARG A 5 -30.06 20.19 59.72
N SER A 6 -31.03 19.27 59.78
CA SER A 6 -30.88 17.90 59.27
C SER A 6 -30.76 17.86 57.73
N LEU A 7 -31.49 18.73 57.02
CA LEU A 7 -31.35 18.88 55.58
C LEU A 7 -29.98 19.45 55.20
N SER A 8 -29.49 20.45 55.94
CA SER A 8 -28.14 21.01 55.74
C SER A 8 -27.06 19.94 55.89
N GLN A 9 -27.11 19.13 56.95
CA GLN A 9 -26.11 18.08 57.19
C GLN A 9 -26.06 17.02 56.08
N ARG A 10 -27.23 16.63 55.54
CA ARG A 10 -27.31 15.70 54.41
C ARG A 10 -26.82 16.32 53.10
N MET A 11 -26.98 17.63 52.94
CA MET A 11 -26.47 18.38 51.81
C MET A 11 -24.94 18.46 51.87
N ASP A 12 -24.38 18.80 53.03
CA ASP A 12 -22.92 18.86 53.24
C ASP A 12 -22.25 17.49 52.98
N GLU A 13 -22.87 16.38 53.43
CA GLU A 13 -22.38 15.02 53.17
C GLU A 13 -22.44 14.66 51.67
N ALA A 14 -23.53 15.04 50.99
CA ALA A 14 -23.66 14.82 49.56
C ALA A 14 -22.63 15.64 48.76
N GLU A 15 -22.42 16.91 49.12
CA GLU A 15 -21.40 17.79 48.51
C GLU A 15 -20.00 17.22 48.70
N ALA A 16 -19.66 16.72 49.89
CA ALA A 16 -18.36 16.08 50.15
C ALA A 16 -18.16 14.82 49.29
N ARG A 17 -19.20 13.99 49.14
CA ARG A 17 -19.13 12.79 48.28
C ARG A 17 -19.01 13.15 46.80
N VAL A 18 -19.72 14.17 46.34
CA VAL A 18 -19.61 14.67 44.95
C VAL A 18 -18.19 15.17 44.71
N SER A 19 -17.65 16.01 45.59
CA SER A 19 -16.28 16.52 45.50
C SER A 19 -15.24 15.38 45.45
N GLN A 20 -15.41 14.34 46.25
CA GLN A 20 -14.53 13.17 46.22
C GLN A 20 -14.61 12.41 44.87
N VAL A 21 -15.82 12.19 44.36
CA VAL A 21 -16.03 11.50 43.08
C VAL A 21 -15.48 12.33 41.91
N GLU A 22 -15.64 13.65 41.95
CA GLU A 22 -15.06 14.57 40.96
C GLU A 22 -13.53 14.50 40.96
N GLY A 23 -12.91 14.51 42.15
CA GLY A 23 -11.46 14.34 42.27
C GLY A 23 -10.97 13.00 41.70
N TRP A 24 -11.65 11.90 42.03
CA TRP A 24 -11.31 10.59 41.45
C TRP A 24 -11.56 10.52 39.94
N ALA A 25 -12.59 11.18 39.43
CA ALA A 25 -12.86 11.24 38.00
C ALA A 25 -11.77 12.01 37.26
N GLU A 26 -11.27 13.11 37.85
CA GLU A 26 -10.15 13.89 37.31
C GLU A 26 -8.86 13.05 37.29
N GLU A 27 -8.48 12.45 38.41
CA GLU A 27 -7.30 11.57 38.52
C GLU A 27 -7.38 10.39 37.53
N ALA A 28 -8.54 9.75 37.42
CA ALA A 28 -8.77 8.65 36.48
C ALA A 28 -8.66 9.12 35.03
N THR A 29 -9.14 10.33 34.72
CA THR A 29 -9.06 10.90 33.37
C THR A 29 -7.60 11.21 33.01
N GLU A 30 -6.82 11.79 33.93
CA GLU A 30 -5.40 12.07 33.72
C GLU A 30 -4.59 10.78 33.52
N ALA A 31 -4.85 9.77 34.36
CA ALA A 31 -4.24 8.45 34.24
C ALA A 31 -4.57 7.80 32.88
N LEU A 32 -5.84 7.89 32.43
CA LEU A 32 -6.26 7.35 31.14
C LEU A 32 -5.57 8.06 29.97
N CYS A 33 -5.50 9.39 29.99
CA CYS A 33 -4.78 10.17 28.99
C CYS A 33 -3.31 9.75 28.91
N THR A 34 -2.65 9.62 30.05
CA THR A 34 -1.26 9.16 30.13
C THR A 34 -1.10 7.74 29.56
N CYS A 35 -1.99 6.81 29.91
CA CYS A 35 -1.98 5.45 29.38
C CYS A 35 -2.16 5.41 27.86
N LEU A 36 -3.08 6.21 27.31
CA LEU A 36 -3.32 6.28 25.86
C LEU A 36 -2.09 6.83 25.12
N GLU A 37 -1.41 7.82 25.68
CA GLU A 37 -0.16 8.33 25.11
C GLU A 37 0.95 7.27 25.12
N GLN A 38 1.11 6.54 26.23
CA GLN A 38 2.08 5.46 26.34
C GLN A 38 1.77 4.34 25.36
N GLN A 39 0.51 3.94 25.23
CA GLN A 39 0.06 2.95 24.25
C GLN A 39 0.42 3.39 22.82
N ARG A 40 0.19 4.65 22.47
CA ARG A 40 0.58 5.20 21.16
C ARG A 40 2.09 5.13 20.94
N LYS A 41 2.89 5.50 21.94
CA LYS A 41 4.37 5.41 21.88
C LYS A 41 4.83 3.96 21.68
N LEU A 42 4.21 3.00 22.37
CA LEU A 42 4.52 1.58 22.22
C LEU A 42 4.13 1.06 20.83
N GLN A 43 2.95 1.41 20.31
CA GLN A 43 2.52 1.02 18.97
C GLN A 43 3.50 1.50 17.88
N ILE A 44 3.98 2.75 17.98
CA ILE A 44 4.98 3.29 17.06
C ILE A 44 6.30 2.51 17.15
N LYS A 45 6.76 2.19 18.37
CA LYS A 45 7.98 1.40 18.58
C LYS A 45 7.86 -0.01 18.00
N VAL A 46 6.72 -0.68 18.21
CA VAL A 46 6.45 -2.01 17.64
C VAL A 46 6.47 -1.94 16.11
N LEU A 47 5.82 -0.93 15.50
CA LEU A 47 5.82 -0.75 14.05
C LEU A 47 7.24 -0.55 13.49
N ASP A 48 8.08 0.25 14.16
CA ASP A 48 9.48 0.46 13.75
C ASP A 48 10.29 -0.86 13.86
N LEU A 49 10.16 -1.60 14.97
CA LEU A 49 10.82 -2.88 15.16
C LEU A 49 10.39 -3.92 14.11
N GLU A 50 9.09 -4.02 13.82
CA GLU A 50 8.59 -4.88 12.76
C GLU A 50 9.14 -4.47 11.39
N SER A 51 9.17 -3.17 11.10
CA SER A 51 9.66 -2.63 9.83
C SER A 51 11.16 -2.91 9.65
N ARG A 52 11.96 -2.78 10.72
CA ARG A 52 13.39 -3.12 10.73
C ARG A 52 13.60 -4.62 10.55
N SER A 53 12.85 -5.44 11.26
CA SER A 53 12.92 -6.90 11.18
C SER A 53 12.58 -7.42 9.78
N ARG A 54 11.55 -6.85 9.14
CA ARG A 54 11.10 -7.25 7.79
C ARG A 54 11.84 -6.52 6.67
N ARG A 55 12.81 -5.66 6.97
CA ARG A 55 13.49 -4.82 5.98
C ARG A 55 14.17 -5.64 4.88
N ASN A 56 14.70 -6.80 5.21
CA ASN A 56 15.37 -7.67 4.25
C ASN A 56 14.41 -8.67 3.56
N ASN A 57 13.12 -8.64 3.90
CA ASN A 57 12.13 -9.50 3.30
C ASN A 57 11.59 -8.87 2.00
N MET A 58 11.34 -9.70 1.01
CA MET A 58 10.65 -9.39 -0.24
C MET A 58 9.48 -10.37 -0.41
N ARG A 59 8.35 -9.87 -0.92
CA ARG A 59 7.16 -10.69 -1.19
C ARG A 59 6.91 -10.84 -2.68
N VAL A 60 6.74 -12.07 -3.11
CA VAL A 60 6.55 -12.51 -4.50
C VAL A 60 5.13 -13.11 -4.53
N PHE A 61 4.18 -12.42 -5.17
CA PHE A 61 2.73 -12.72 -5.17
C PHE A 61 2.15 -13.34 -6.44
N GLY A 62 1.62 -14.56 -6.42
CA GLY A 62 0.92 -15.16 -7.58
C GLY A 62 1.65 -16.35 -8.19
N VAL A 63 2.58 -16.95 -7.43
CA VAL A 63 3.25 -18.20 -7.84
C VAL A 63 2.19 -19.27 -7.63
N PRO A 64 1.71 -19.98 -8.67
CA PRO A 64 0.80 -21.10 -8.52
C PRO A 64 1.30 -22.07 -7.45
N GLU A 65 0.41 -22.48 -6.53
CA GLU A 65 0.77 -23.41 -5.44
C GLU A 65 1.33 -24.71 -6.02
N GLY A 66 2.55 -25.09 -5.62
CA GLY A 66 3.20 -26.33 -6.04
C GLY A 66 4.14 -26.21 -7.25
N GLN A 67 4.21 -25.04 -7.89
CA GLN A 67 5.15 -24.82 -9.00
C GLN A 67 6.61 -24.79 -8.53
N GLU A 68 6.87 -24.53 -7.25
CA GLU A 68 8.23 -24.41 -6.73
C GLU A 68 9.00 -25.73 -6.66
N GLY A 69 8.30 -26.86 -6.72
CA GLY A 69 8.91 -28.18 -6.50
C GLY A 69 9.49 -28.30 -5.09
N ASP A 70 10.65 -28.96 -4.99
CA ASP A 70 11.25 -29.33 -3.71
C ASP A 70 11.93 -28.18 -2.98
N SER A 71 12.39 -27.15 -3.71
CA SER A 71 13.11 -26.00 -3.13
C SER A 71 12.60 -24.66 -3.65
N VAL A 72 11.87 -23.96 -2.78
CA VAL A 72 11.39 -22.59 -3.03
C VAL A 72 12.55 -21.63 -3.28
N MET A 73 13.70 -21.85 -2.65
CA MET A 73 14.88 -20.99 -2.82
C MET A 73 15.42 -21.08 -4.25
N GLN A 74 15.67 -22.30 -4.74
CA GLN A 74 16.16 -22.53 -6.10
C GLN A 74 15.16 -22.03 -7.15
N PHE A 75 13.86 -22.25 -6.92
CA PHE A 75 12.81 -21.72 -7.79
C PHE A 75 12.88 -20.19 -7.90
N ILE A 76 13.00 -19.48 -6.78
CA ILE A 76 13.09 -18.02 -6.76
C ILE A 76 14.35 -17.52 -7.45
N GLU A 77 15.50 -18.15 -7.23
CA GLU A 77 16.74 -17.78 -7.93
C GLU A 77 16.60 -17.92 -9.43
N LYS A 78 16.10 -19.08 -9.90
CA LYS A 78 15.85 -19.32 -11.33
C LYS A 78 14.86 -18.31 -11.90
N LEU A 79 13.78 -18.01 -11.18
CA LEU A 79 12.79 -17.02 -11.56
C LEU A 79 13.42 -15.63 -11.70
N LEU A 80 14.16 -15.17 -10.69
CA LEU A 80 14.80 -13.85 -10.71
C LEU A 80 15.85 -13.74 -11.81
N ARG A 81 16.68 -14.77 -12.04
CA ARG A 81 17.64 -14.81 -13.15
C ARG A 81 16.94 -14.65 -14.50
N SER A 82 15.91 -15.45 -14.76
CA SER A 82 15.17 -15.41 -16.03
C SER A 82 14.52 -14.06 -16.29
N GLN A 83 13.96 -13.44 -15.26
CA GLN A 83 13.22 -12.17 -15.39
C GLN A 83 14.15 -10.97 -15.52
N LEU A 84 15.28 -10.97 -14.79
CA LEU A 84 16.18 -9.83 -14.74
C LEU A 84 17.34 -9.93 -15.74
N GLN A 85 17.54 -11.07 -16.39
CA GLN A 85 18.67 -11.33 -17.30
C GLN A 85 20.02 -11.04 -16.61
N LEU A 86 20.11 -11.43 -15.34
CA LEU A 86 21.33 -11.25 -14.54
C LEU A 86 22.37 -12.30 -14.94
N PRO A 87 23.68 -12.01 -14.80
CA PRO A 87 24.76 -12.97 -15.03
C PRO A 87 24.56 -14.27 -14.22
N GLU A 88 25.03 -15.40 -14.75
CA GLU A 88 24.95 -16.68 -14.03
C GLU A 88 25.75 -16.66 -12.72
N ASP A 89 26.86 -15.93 -12.68
CA ASP A 89 27.68 -15.80 -11.48
C ASP A 89 27.09 -14.88 -10.40
N PHE A 90 25.95 -14.23 -10.66
CA PHE A 90 25.32 -13.36 -9.68
C PHE A 90 24.83 -14.16 -8.47
N ASN A 91 25.35 -13.85 -7.28
CA ASN A 91 24.90 -14.46 -6.04
C ASN A 91 23.80 -13.60 -5.39
N PHE A 92 22.58 -14.16 -5.31
CA PHE A 92 21.42 -13.49 -4.72
C PHE A 92 21.52 -13.33 -3.19
N LYS A 93 22.43 -14.04 -2.52
CA LYS A 93 22.60 -14.02 -1.06
C LYS A 93 21.25 -14.18 -0.32
N ILE A 94 20.42 -15.13 -0.75
CA ILE A 94 19.13 -15.43 -0.12
C ILE A 94 19.40 -16.28 1.12
N GLN A 95 18.95 -15.81 2.28
CA GLN A 95 19.07 -16.57 3.52
C GLN A 95 17.96 -17.61 3.64
N ARG A 96 16.73 -17.25 3.24
CA ARG A 96 15.56 -18.14 3.33
C ARG A 96 14.49 -17.74 2.32
N ALA A 97 13.84 -18.72 1.71
CA ALA A 97 12.64 -18.52 0.91
C ALA A 97 11.57 -19.55 1.30
N HIS A 98 10.32 -19.10 1.50
CA HIS A 98 9.21 -19.97 1.86
C HIS A 98 7.87 -19.33 1.52
N ARG A 99 6.81 -20.13 1.36
CA ARG A 99 5.44 -19.60 1.29
C ARG A 99 5.01 -19.02 2.63
N ALA A 100 4.16 -18.00 2.58
CA ALA A 100 3.52 -17.46 3.77
C ALA A 100 2.79 -18.58 4.54
N LEU A 101 2.90 -18.57 5.87
CA LEU A 101 2.37 -19.61 6.78
C LEU A 101 0.84 -19.62 6.91
N ALA A 102 0.12 -18.97 5.99
CA ALA A 102 -1.33 -19.03 5.93
C ALA A 102 -1.81 -20.40 5.42
N SER A 103 -3.04 -20.78 5.77
CA SER A 103 -3.71 -21.97 5.23
C SER A 103 -3.72 -21.96 3.71
N LYS A 104 -3.60 -23.13 3.09
CA LYS A 104 -3.64 -23.25 1.63
C LYS A 104 -5.00 -22.72 1.13
N PRO A 105 -5.01 -21.76 0.20
CA PRO A 105 -6.24 -21.20 -0.32
C PRO A 105 -7.00 -22.26 -1.14
N PRO A 106 -8.34 -22.17 -1.22
CA PRO A 106 -9.13 -23.07 -2.05
C PRO A 106 -8.79 -22.92 -3.55
N PRO A 107 -9.07 -23.95 -4.38
CA PRO A 107 -8.89 -23.85 -5.82
C PRO A 107 -9.64 -22.64 -6.40
N GLY A 108 -8.93 -21.78 -7.14
CA GLY A 108 -9.49 -20.54 -7.72
C GLY A 108 -9.28 -19.27 -6.88
N ALA A 109 -8.86 -19.38 -5.61
CA ALA A 109 -8.42 -18.23 -4.84
C ALA A 109 -6.95 -17.85 -5.13
N SER A 110 -6.55 -16.63 -4.77
CA SER A 110 -5.20 -16.13 -5.02
C SER A 110 -4.15 -16.97 -4.28
N PRO A 111 -3.07 -17.43 -4.96
CA PRO A 111 -2.00 -18.19 -4.32
C PRO A 111 -1.32 -17.41 -3.18
N ARG A 112 -0.78 -18.11 -2.18
CA ARG A 112 -0.03 -17.48 -1.09
C ARG A 112 1.23 -16.82 -1.64
N ALA A 113 1.60 -15.70 -1.02
CA ALA A 113 2.84 -15.02 -1.34
C ALA A 113 4.04 -15.87 -0.90
N VAL A 114 5.10 -15.86 -1.70
CA VAL A 114 6.43 -16.35 -1.31
C VAL A 114 7.16 -15.21 -0.62
N ILE A 115 7.69 -15.48 0.57
CA ILE A 115 8.51 -14.57 1.36
C ILE A 115 9.97 -14.97 1.16
N VAL A 116 10.76 -14.04 0.65
CA VAL A 116 12.20 -14.20 0.39
C VAL A 116 12.95 -13.27 1.33
N ASN A 117 13.82 -13.81 2.17
CA ASN A 117 14.69 -13.06 3.06
C ASN A 117 16.11 -13.02 2.48
N PHE A 118 16.63 -11.82 2.28
CA PHE A 118 17.99 -11.58 1.80
C PHE A 118 18.95 -11.35 2.96
N LEU A 119 20.18 -11.84 2.82
CA LEU A 119 21.24 -11.57 3.79
C LEU A 119 21.58 -10.07 3.81
N GLU A 120 21.65 -9.44 2.63
CA GLU A 120 22.04 -8.04 2.45
C GLU A 120 20.89 -7.19 1.90
N PHE A 121 20.65 -6.05 2.56
CA PHE A 121 19.63 -5.09 2.13
C PHE A 121 19.91 -4.49 0.75
N SER A 122 21.18 -4.21 0.45
CA SER A 122 21.64 -3.67 -0.84
C SER A 122 21.25 -4.57 -2.01
N THR A 123 21.45 -5.89 -1.87
CA THR A 123 21.08 -6.88 -2.88
C THR A 123 19.59 -6.88 -3.13
N LYS A 124 18.77 -6.88 -2.07
CA LYS A 124 17.31 -6.76 -2.18
C LYS A 124 16.90 -5.48 -2.91
N GLU A 125 17.49 -4.34 -2.55
CA GLU A 125 17.16 -3.06 -3.19
C GLU A 125 17.54 -3.03 -4.67
N MET A 126 18.71 -3.55 -5.04
CA MET A 126 19.12 -3.62 -6.44
C MET A 126 18.12 -4.45 -7.25
N ILE A 127 17.78 -5.66 -6.78
CA ILE A 127 16.79 -6.53 -7.41
C ILE A 127 15.45 -5.82 -7.57
N LEU A 128 14.96 -5.16 -6.51
CA LEU A 128 13.72 -4.40 -6.58
C LEU A 128 13.83 -3.25 -7.59
N ARG A 129 14.92 -2.50 -7.64
CA ARG A 129 15.10 -1.43 -8.63
C ARG A 129 15.03 -1.96 -10.05
N GLU A 130 15.71 -3.08 -10.35
CA GLU A 130 15.69 -3.68 -11.69
C GLU A 130 14.30 -4.22 -12.07
N VAL A 131 13.62 -4.90 -11.14
CA VAL A 131 12.22 -5.33 -11.34
C VAL A 131 11.32 -4.12 -11.66
N TRP A 132 11.49 -3.01 -10.94
CA TRP A 132 10.65 -1.82 -11.10
C TRP A 132 10.98 -1.03 -12.37
N LYS A 133 12.24 -1.05 -12.84
CA LYS A 133 12.62 -0.51 -14.15
C LYS A 133 11.88 -1.25 -15.27
N LYS A 134 11.94 -2.59 -15.28
CA LYS A 134 11.20 -3.41 -16.26
C LYS A 134 9.67 -3.23 -16.14
N ARG A 135 9.14 -3.02 -14.92
CA ARG A 135 7.72 -2.73 -14.69
C ARG A 135 7.29 -1.34 -15.19
N GLN A 136 8.15 -0.34 -15.07
CA GLN A 136 7.84 1.01 -15.55
C GLN A 136 7.80 1.10 -17.08
N ASP A 137 8.55 0.24 -17.75
CA ASP A 137 8.50 0.10 -19.21
C ASP A 137 7.17 -0.51 -19.69
N THR A 138 6.57 -1.36 -18.85
CA THR A 138 5.36 -2.15 -19.19
C THR A 138 4.05 -1.61 -18.63
N SER A 139 4.06 -0.50 -17.88
CA SER A 139 2.84 0.04 -17.28
C SER A 139 2.35 1.29 -18.01
N GLY A 140 1.23 1.14 -18.73
CA GLY A 140 0.41 2.22 -19.32
C GLY A 140 -0.03 3.33 -18.34
N ARG A 141 0.43 3.30 -17.09
CA ARG A 141 0.36 4.40 -16.13
C ARG A 141 1.10 5.64 -16.61
N ARG A 142 2.21 5.52 -17.34
CA ARG A 142 2.89 6.69 -17.95
C ARG A 142 2.06 7.31 -19.06
N GLU A 143 1.39 6.49 -19.87
CA GLU A 143 0.64 6.99 -21.02
C GLU A 143 -0.47 7.97 -20.59
N TYR A 144 -1.17 7.68 -19.49
CA TYR A 144 -2.23 8.55 -18.99
C TYR A 144 -1.73 9.72 -18.13
N ASN A 145 -0.44 9.81 -17.78
CA ASN A 145 0.04 10.84 -16.85
C ASN A 145 -0.16 12.26 -17.38
N ALA A 146 0.05 12.47 -18.68
CA ALA A 146 -0.17 13.76 -19.32
C ALA A 146 -1.66 14.12 -19.34
N ILE A 147 -2.54 13.16 -19.60
CA ILE A 147 -4.01 13.31 -19.51
C ILE A 147 -4.45 13.64 -18.08
N LYS A 148 -3.89 12.94 -17.07
CA LYS A 148 -4.18 13.19 -15.66
C LYS A 148 -3.80 14.60 -15.23
N LYS A 149 -2.69 15.14 -15.74
CA LYS A 149 -2.27 16.51 -15.46
C LYS A 149 -3.32 17.51 -15.96
N ILE A 150 -3.74 17.38 -17.22
CA ILE A 150 -4.77 18.24 -17.83
C ILE A 150 -6.10 18.15 -17.06
N LEU A 151 -6.54 16.94 -16.72
CA LEU A 151 -7.81 16.75 -16.00
C LEU A 151 -7.76 17.34 -14.59
N LYS A 152 -6.61 17.26 -13.89
CA LYS A 152 -6.43 17.90 -12.59
C LYS A 152 -6.42 19.42 -12.70
N ASP A 153 -5.69 19.98 -13.66
CA ASP A 153 -5.61 21.44 -13.89
C ASP A 153 -6.99 22.02 -14.22
N LYS A 154 -7.86 21.23 -14.84
CA LYS A 154 -9.25 21.61 -15.18
C LYS A 154 -10.28 21.19 -14.14
N GLY A 155 -9.88 20.61 -13.00
CA GLY A 155 -10.79 20.19 -11.94
C GLY A 155 -11.76 19.06 -12.33
N ILE A 156 -11.48 18.31 -13.40
CA ILE A 156 -12.36 17.27 -13.93
C ILE A 156 -12.12 15.97 -13.17
N ARG A 157 -13.20 15.37 -12.65
CA ARG A 157 -13.14 14.11 -11.92
C ARG A 157 -12.86 12.94 -12.88
N PHE A 158 -11.90 12.10 -12.53
CA PHE A 158 -11.58 10.89 -13.30
C PHE A 158 -11.22 9.71 -12.40
N GLN A 159 -11.34 8.51 -12.94
CA GLN A 159 -10.92 7.25 -12.33
C GLN A 159 -10.02 6.49 -13.30
N THR A 160 -8.93 5.91 -12.79
CA THR A 160 -8.11 4.96 -13.57
C THR A 160 -8.17 3.54 -12.99
N PRO A 161 -9.23 2.78 -13.31
CA PRO A 161 -9.18 1.32 -13.28
C PRO A 161 -8.03 0.79 -14.16
N PHE A 162 -7.54 -0.41 -13.84
CA PHE A 162 -6.30 -0.99 -14.40
C PHE A 162 -6.05 -0.76 -15.90
N THR A 163 -7.05 -0.94 -16.74
CA THR A 163 -6.92 -0.91 -18.21
C THR A 163 -7.57 0.30 -18.88
N ASN A 164 -8.61 0.90 -18.28
CA ASN A 164 -9.43 1.94 -18.91
C ASN A 164 -9.46 3.22 -18.06
N MET A 165 -9.53 4.39 -18.70
CA MET A 165 -9.71 5.68 -18.04
C MET A 165 -11.19 6.08 -18.07
N ARG A 166 -11.80 6.33 -16.92
CA ARG A 166 -13.13 6.91 -16.79
C ARG A 166 -13.03 8.39 -16.50
N ILE A 167 -13.63 9.22 -17.34
CA ILE A 167 -13.67 10.68 -17.15
C ILE A 167 -15.13 11.08 -16.96
N HIS A 168 -15.41 11.84 -15.90
CA HIS A 168 -16.72 12.36 -15.60
C HIS A 168 -16.85 13.74 -16.25
N TRP A 169 -17.54 13.80 -17.38
CA TRP A 169 -17.85 15.06 -18.05
C TRP A 169 -19.19 15.59 -17.56
N GLU A 170 -19.47 16.86 -17.85
CA GLU A 170 -20.81 17.45 -17.64
C GLU A 170 -21.89 16.70 -18.43
N THR A 171 -21.55 16.18 -19.61
CA THR A 171 -22.44 15.38 -20.46
C THR A 171 -22.61 13.93 -19.98
N GLY A 172 -22.00 13.54 -18.86
CA GLY A 172 -22.01 12.17 -18.33
C GLY A 172 -20.64 11.49 -18.29
N VAL A 173 -20.62 10.26 -17.79
CA VAL A 173 -19.38 9.48 -17.60
C VAL A 173 -19.00 8.77 -18.90
N ARG A 174 -17.77 8.97 -19.38
CA ARG A 174 -17.24 8.23 -20.54
C ARG A 174 -16.01 7.42 -20.16
N THR A 175 -15.93 6.20 -20.68
CA THR A 175 -14.80 5.30 -20.49
C THR A 175 -13.97 5.24 -21.76
N TYR A 176 -12.65 5.35 -21.63
CA TYR A 176 -11.68 5.29 -22.72
C TYR A 176 -10.78 4.08 -22.50
N SER A 177 -10.65 3.24 -23.52
CA SER A 177 -9.79 2.05 -23.48
C SER A 177 -8.35 2.35 -23.91
N SER A 178 -8.10 3.52 -24.50
CA SER A 178 -6.78 3.95 -24.96
C SER A 178 -6.51 5.42 -24.63
N THR A 179 -5.24 5.73 -24.38
CA THR A 179 -4.74 7.10 -24.23
C THR A 179 -4.99 7.96 -25.44
N ARG A 180 -4.86 7.40 -26.64
CA ARG A 180 -5.10 8.12 -27.90
C ARG A 180 -6.56 8.56 -28.04
N GLU A 181 -7.50 7.72 -27.62
CA GLU A 181 -8.93 8.03 -27.66
C GLU A 181 -9.27 9.17 -26.70
N ALA A 182 -8.79 9.08 -25.45
CA ALA A 182 -8.96 10.12 -24.45
C ALA A 182 -8.33 11.46 -24.89
N TYR A 183 -7.16 11.43 -25.54
CA TYR A 183 -6.54 12.63 -26.12
C TYR A 183 -7.36 13.25 -27.25
N LYS A 184 -7.91 12.44 -28.15
CA LYS A 184 -8.80 12.93 -29.23
C LYS A 184 -10.03 13.62 -28.66
N GLU A 185 -10.61 13.07 -27.59
CA GLU A 185 -11.74 13.72 -26.91
C GLU A 185 -11.33 15.04 -26.26
N LEU A 186 -10.22 15.08 -25.52
CA LEU A 186 -9.71 16.31 -24.91
C LEU A 186 -9.46 17.39 -25.97
N LYS A 187 -8.88 17.01 -27.12
CA LYS A 187 -8.67 17.92 -28.24
C LYS A 187 -9.99 18.41 -28.85
N ARG A 188 -10.98 17.51 -29.01
CA ARG A 188 -12.33 17.87 -29.51
C ARG A 188 -13.03 18.88 -28.59
N ARG A 189 -12.82 18.77 -27.28
CA ARG A 189 -13.38 19.66 -26.26
C ARG A 189 -12.56 20.93 -26.00
N GLY A 190 -11.55 21.21 -26.83
CA GLY A 190 -10.82 22.48 -26.81
C GLY A 190 -9.63 22.55 -25.84
N PHE A 191 -9.18 21.43 -25.27
CA PHE A 191 -7.98 21.40 -24.43
C PHE A 191 -6.71 21.25 -25.33
N GLN A 192 -6.03 22.36 -25.69
CA GLN A 192 -4.80 22.37 -26.51
C GLN A 192 -3.47 22.25 -25.71
N GLN A 193 -2.40 21.81 -26.40
CA GLN A 193 -1.17 21.11 -25.96
C GLN A 193 0.11 21.97 -25.93
N GLU A 194 1.13 21.52 -25.18
CA GLU A 194 2.53 21.52 -25.67
C GLU A 194 2.89 20.10 -26.14
N HIS A 195 3.48 20.03 -27.33
CA HIS A 195 3.76 18.80 -28.06
C HIS A 195 5.26 18.55 -28.01
N ASP A 196 5.74 17.69 -27.12
CA ASP A 196 6.98 16.95 -27.39
C ASP A 196 7.10 15.66 -26.58
N LYS A 197 7.72 14.64 -27.18
CA LYS A 197 8.00 13.27 -26.65
C LYS A 197 6.97 12.15 -26.89
N PHE A 198 6.36 12.07 -28.07
CA PHE A 198 5.72 10.83 -28.56
C PHE A 198 6.22 10.42 -29.95
N LYS A 199 7.54 10.18 -30.05
CA LYS A 199 8.16 9.28 -31.03
C LYS A 199 9.18 8.50 -30.21
N THR A 200 8.91 7.28 -29.78
CA THR A 200 9.06 6.05 -30.56
C THR A 200 8.19 4.93 -29.98
N LEU A 201 7.49 4.22 -30.87
CA LEU A 201 6.67 3.04 -30.59
C LEU A 201 7.53 1.77 -30.60
N GLY A 202 7.18 0.75 -29.80
CA GLY A 202 7.80 -0.57 -29.93
C GLY A 202 7.30 -1.68 -28.99
N TYR A 203 6.11 -2.20 -29.27
CA TYR A 203 5.72 -3.62 -29.13
C TYR A 203 5.21 -4.28 -27.84
N SER A 204 4.17 -5.09 -28.13
CA SER A 204 3.66 -6.35 -27.55
C SER A 204 3.15 -6.39 -26.11
N ASN A 205 1.82 -6.46 -26.04
CA ASN A 205 1.03 -7.02 -24.94
C ASN A 205 1.57 -8.37 -24.47
N THR A 206 1.97 -8.47 -23.20
CA THR A 206 1.58 -9.56 -22.27
C THR A 206 2.12 -9.31 -20.85
N PHE A 207 1.23 -9.48 -19.86
CA PHE A 207 1.49 -9.98 -18.50
C PHE A 207 2.09 -9.11 -17.37
N HIS A 208 1.20 -8.36 -16.73
CA HIS A 208 0.82 -8.38 -15.30
C HIS A 208 1.84 -8.58 -14.14
N SER A 209 2.16 -7.45 -13.49
CA SER A 209 1.86 -7.12 -12.07
C SER A 209 2.53 -7.90 -10.91
N TRP A 210 3.80 -7.62 -10.58
CA TRP A 210 4.42 -8.14 -9.34
C TRP A 210 5.29 -7.13 -8.57
N CYS A 211 5.41 -7.37 -7.26
CA CYS A 211 6.03 -6.60 -6.17
C CYS A 211 5.27 -5.36 -5.65
N LYS A 212 4.86 -5.46 -4.37
CA LYS A 212 4.57 -4.34 -3.46
C LYS A 212 5.54 -4.43 -2.28
N LYS A 213 5.93 -3.26 -1.75
CA LYS A 213 6.75 -3.10 -0.54
C LYS A 213 6.17 -3.86 0.64
#